data_AF-A0A1X2GSW8-F1
#
_entry.id   AF-A0A1X2GSW8-F1
#
_cell.length_a   1.000
_cell.length_b   1.000
_cell.length_c   1.000
_cell.angle_alpha   90.00
_cell.angle_beta   90.00
_cell.angle_gamma   90.00
#
_symmetry.space_group_name_H-M   'P 1'
#
loop_
_entity.id
_entity.type
_entity.pdbx_description
1 polymer ?
#
loop_
_entity_poly.entity_id
_entity_poly.type
_entity_poly.pdbx_seq_one_letter_code
_entity_poly.pdbx_strand_id
1 'polypeptide(L)'
;MKKSKDASQEDKDLNYKRIVKEQSNKIDDLQKTQSTLRTQAAKNKHPTSSIANLSLLLLGDLVDDCIYDVLFDVHRDVKQAYAVCQICQTKCRIHSQIPGHDIYNNVYNSGNLPSFECVNCQKMIASVRYASHLEKCLGLAGRQSSRVASRRMGSSPSSSDYNSDSNDNERKRKKLPSSPLTSGSRSKRSRNYDD
;
A
#
# COMPACT_ATOMS: atom_id res chain seq x y z
N MET A 1 32.92 -61.42 -62.08
CA MET A 1 31.97 -60.32 -61.86
C MET A 1 32.37 -59.47 -60.62
N LYS A 2 33.55 -58.82 -60.62
CA LYS A 2 34.02 -57.99 -59.46
C LYS A 2 34.33 -56.52 -59.80
N LYS A 3 34.38 -56.14 -61.09
CA LYS A 3 34.80 -54.79 -61.54
C LYS A 3 33.79 -53.66 -61.30
N SER A 4 32.54 -53.97 -60.99
CA SER A 4 31.47 -52.95 -60.87
C SER A 4 31.30 -52.36 -59.46
N LYS A 5 31.92 -52.95 -58.43
CA LYS A 5 31.85 -52.41 -57.05
C LYS A 5 32.92 -51.34 -56.77
N ASP A 6 34.12 -51.46 -57.34
CA ASP A 6 35.23 -50.52 -57.07
C ASP A 6 35.00 -49.12 -57.65
N ALA A 7 34.48 -49.01 -58.88
CA ALA A 7 34.18 -47.71 -59.50
C ALA A 7 33.17 -46.87 -58.67
N SER A 8 32.19 -47.55 -58.06
CA SER A 8 31.17 -46.88 -57.22
C SER A 8 31.69 -46.43 -55.86
N GLN A 9 32.84 -46.96 -55.41
CA GLN A 9 33.49 -46.60 -54.15
C GLN A 9 34.47 -45.45 -54.37
N GLU A 10 35.22 -45.46 -55.47
CA GLU A 10 36.11 -44.38 -55.89
C GLU A 10 35.34 -43.07 -56.15
N ASP A 11 34.16 -43.13 -56.79
CA ASP A 11 33.31 -41.96 -57.03
C ASP A 11 32.78 -41.35 -55.72
N LYS A 12 32.49 -42.19 -54.71
CA LYS A 12 32.06 -41.73 -53.39
C LYS A 12 33.20 -41.05 -52.63
N ASP A 13 34.41 -41.61 -52.71
CA ASP A 13 35.62 -41.03 -52.11
C ASP A 13 35.99 -39.70 -52.76
N LEU A 14 35.83 -39.56 -54.08
CA LEU A 14 36.03 -38.31 -54.79
C LEU A 14 34.99 -37.26 -54.39
N ASN A 15 33.73 -37.65 -54.23
CA ASN A 15 32.68 -36.75 -53.76
C ASN A 15 32.91 -36.30 -52.32
N TYR A 16 33.32 -37.21 -51.43
CA TYR A 16 33.68 -36.89 -50.05
C TYR A 16 34.85 -35.89 -49.99
N LYS A 17 35.92 -36.13 -50.77
CA LYS A 17 37.05 -35.20 -50.88
C LYS A 17 36.65 -33.82 -51.38
N ARG A 18 35.71 -33.74 -52.32
CA ARG A 18 35.17 -32.46 -52.82
C ARG A 18 34.43 -31.70 -51.72
N ILE A 19 33.55 -32.37 -50.97
CA ILE A 19 32.78 -31.78 -49.87
C ILE A 19 33.71 -31.26 -48.77
N VAL A 20 34.73 -32.04 -48.38
CA VAL A 20 35.70 -31.63 -47.35
C VAL A 20 36.48 -30.39 -47.80
N LYS A 21 36.89 -30.33 -49.08
CA LYS A 21 37.59 -29.16 -49.64
C LYS A 21 36.69 -27.92 -49.70
N GLU A 22 35.41 -28.09 -50.00
CA GLU A 22 34.45 -26.99 -50.01
C GLU A 22 34.20 -26.45 -48.59
N GLN A 23 34.12 -27.35 -47.60
CA GLN A 23 34.02 -26.96 -46.20
C GLN A 23 35.29 -26.26 -45.69
N SER A 24 36.48 -26.73 -46.06
CA SER A 24 37.74 -26.07 -45.67
C SER A 24 37.82 -24.66 -46.25
N ASN A 25 37.49 -24.49 -47.53
CA ASN A 25 37.46 -23.17 -48.17
C ASN A 25 36.46 -22.24 -47.48
N LYS A 26 35.29 -22.76 -47.11
CA LYS A 26 34.26 -21.99 -46.41
C LYS A 26 34.73 -21.57 -45.01
N ILE A 27 35.47 -22.42 -44.31
CA ILE A 27 36.08 -22.09 -43.02
C ILE A 27 37.12 -20.98 -43.19
N ASP A 28 37.97 -21.07 -44.21
CA ASP A 28 38.99 -20.06 -44.50
C ASP A 28 38.36 -18.70 -44.86
N ASP A 29 37.29 -18.69 -45.65
CA ASP A 29 36.53 -17.48 -45.97
C ASP A 29 35.86 -16.87 -44.73
N LEU A 30 35.33 -17.71 -43.84
CA LEU A 30 34.76 -17.28 -42.55
C LEU A 30 35.83 -16.70 -41.61
N GLN A 31 37.02 -17.29 -41.58
CA GLN A 31 38.15 -16.76 -40.81
C GLN A 31 38.66 -15.43 -41.39
N LYS A 32 38.67 -15.30 -42.73
CA LYS A 32 39.05 -14.08 -43.43
C LYS A 32 38.03 -12.94 -43.22
N THR A 33 36.75 -13.26 -43.23
CA THR A 33 35.68 -12.30 -42.88
C THR A 33 35.75 -11.91 -41.39
N GLN A 34 36.01 -12.85 -40.50
CA GLN A 34 36.19 -12.55 -39.06
C GLN A 34 37.41 -11.65 -38.80
N SER A 35 38.54 -11.89 -39.47
CA SER A 35 39.76 -11.08 -39.33
C SER A 35 39.60 -9.67 -39.92
N THR A 36 38.90 -9.52 -41.06
CA THR A 36 38.56 -8.21 -41.62
C THR A 36 37.60 -7.44 -40.73
N LEU A 37 36.56 -8.07 -40.18
CA LEU A 37 35.66 -7.46 -39.20
C LEU A 37 36.37 -7.04 -37.92
N ARG A 38 37.28 -7.87 -37.38
CA ARG A 38 38.11 -7.50 -36.22
C ARG A 38 39.03 -6.31 -36.52
N THR A 39 39.62 -6.27 -37.71
CA THR A 39 40.50 -5.16 -38.12
C THR A 39 39.71 -3.88 -38.35
N GLN A 40 38.49 -3.97 -38.90
CA GLN A 40 37.59 -2.82 -39.04
C GLN A 40 37.08 -2.32 -37.68
N ALA A 41 36.75 -3.23 -36.75
CA ALA A 41 36.42 -2.86 -35.37
C ALA A 41 37.58 -2.15 -34.66
N ALA A 42 38.84 -2.53 -34.95
CA ALA A 42 40.02 -1.85 -34.42
C ALA A 42 40.34 -0.51 -35.11
N LYS A 43 39.93 -0.33 -36.37
CA LYS A 43 40.04 0.96 -37.10
C LYS A 43 38.94 1.94 -36.72
N ASN A 44 37.77 1.44 -36.33
CA ASN A 44 36.74 2.20 -35.61
C ASN A 44 37.13 2.41 -34.14
N LYS A 45 38.38 2.82 -33.88
CA LYS A 45 38.81 3.43 -32.62
C LYS A 45 38.26 4.85 -32.53
N HIS A 46 36.94 4.94 -32.54
CA HIS A 46 36.24 6.03 -31.90
C HIS A 46 35.23 5.40 -30.93
N PRO A 47 35.66 4.91 -29.75
CA PRO A 47 34.77 4.85 -28.62
C PRO A 47 34.81 6.24 -27.96
N THR A 48 34.52 7.32 -28.70
CA THR A 48 33.71 8.31 -28.00
C THR A 48 32.41 7.58 -27.84
N SER A 49 32.16 7.06 -26.63
CA SER A 49 30.78 6.81 -26.23
C SER A 49 30.06 8.08 -26.60
N SER A 50 29.34 8.04 -27.73
CA SER A 50 28.59 9.19 -28.21
C SER A 50 27.80 9.68 -27.01
N ILE A 51 27.64 10.99 -26.84
CA ILE A 51 26.83 11.51 -25.73
C ILE A 51 25.47 10.79 -25.70
N ALA A 52 24.92 10.45 -26.88
CA ALA A 52 23.72 9.63 -27.01
C ALA A 52 23.88 8.20 -26.46
N ASN A 53 25.01 7.53 -26.70
CA ASN A 53 25.27 6.20 -26.16
C ASN A 53 25.44 6.25 -24.63
N LEU A 54 26.12 7.26 -24.10
CA LEU A 54 26.26 7.44 -22.65
C LEU A 54 24.91 7.74 -22.00
N SER A 55 24.10 8.61 -22.60
CA SER A 55 22.74 8.90 -22.16
C SER A 55 21.86 7.65 -22.18
N LEU A 56 22.01 6.77 -23.18
CA LEU A 56 21.25 5.52 -23.26
C LEU A 56 21.65 4.52 -22.18
N LEU A 57 22.95 4.41 -21.87
CA LEU A 57 23.43 3.56 -20.78
C LEU A 57 22.89 4.04 -19.42
N LEU A 58 23.01 5.34 -19.15
CA LEU A 58 22.44 5.96 -17.94
C LEU A 58 20.93 5.77 -17.86
N LEU A 59 20.21 5.91 -18.97
CA LEU A 59 18.78 5.66 -19.01
C LEU A 59 18.46 4.20 -18.71
N GLY A 60 19.26 3.25 -19.23
CA GLY A 60 19.14 1.82 -18.93
C GLY A 60 19.25 1.55 -17.43
N ASP A 61 20.30 2.08 -16.79
CA ASP A 61 20.52 1.91 -15.34
C ASP A 61 19.32 2.47 -14.52
N LEU A 62 18.82 3.65 -14.88
CA LEU A 62 17.67 4.26 -14.18
C LEU A 62 16.35 3.48 -14.39
N VAL A 63 16.14 2.96 -15.61
CA VAL A 63 14.96 2.15 -15.91
C VAL A 63 15.04 0.82 -15.16
N ASP A 64 16.22 0.20 -15.10
CA ASP A 64 16.44 -1.03 -14.35
C ASP A 64 16.16 -0.82 -12.85
N ASP A 65 16.60 0.28 -12.24
CA ASP A 65 16.27 0.62 -10.85
C ASP A 65 14.75 0.71 -10.62
N CYS A 66 14.02 1.39 -11.51
CA CYS A 66 12.55 1.46 -11.44
C CYS A 66 11.87 0.09 -11.63
N ILE A 67 12.43 -0.77 -12.50
CA ILE A 67 11.93 -2.13 -12.72
C ILE A 67 12.16 -2.98 -11.46
N TYR A 68 13.33 -2.88 -10.83
CA TYR A 68 13.66 -3.63 -9.63
C TYR A 68 12.75 -3.28 -8.45
N ASP A 69 12.38 -2.01 -8.27
CA ASP A 69 11.42 -1.60 -7.24
C ASP A 69 10.10 -2.38 -7.35
N VAL A 70 9.51 -2.40 -8.55
CA VAL A 70 8.24 -3.12 -8.80
C VAL A 70 8.43 -4.64 -8.70
N LEU A 71 9.53 -5.18 -9.23
CA LEU A 71 9.81 -6.61 -9.18
C LEU A 71 10.00 -7.12 -7.75
N PHE A 72 10.69 -6.35 -6.90
CA PHE A 72 10.90 -6.73 -5.50
C PHE A 72 9.59 -6.73 -4.72
N ASP A 73 8.70 -5.78 -4.96
CA ASP A 73 7.37 -5.75 -4.34
C ASP A 73 6.54 -6.97 -4.75
N VAL A 74 6.46 -7.27 -6.05
CA VAL A 74 5.73 -8.45 -6.55
C VAL A 74 6.35 -9.74 -6.02
N HIS A 75 7.67 -9.87 -6.04
CA HIS A 75 8.37 -11.05 -5.53
C HIS A 75 8.13 -11.24 -4.03
N ARG A 76 8.14 -10.13 -3.25
CA ARG A 76 7.83 -10.14 -1.82
C ARG A 76 6.40 -10.63 -1.59
N ASP A 77 5.43 -10.10 -2.32
CA ASP A 77 4.01 -10.47 -2.17
C ASP A 77 3.77 -11.94 -2.52
N VAL A 78 4.35 -12.40 -3.63
CA VAL A 78 4.29 -13.81 -4.06
C VAL A 78 4.93 -14.72 -3.01
N LYS A 79 6.14 -14.38 -2.53
CA LYS A 79 6.84 -15.18 -1.52
C LYS A 79 6.08 -15.22 -0.19
N GLN A 80 5.45 -14.11 0.20
CA GLN A 80 4.60 -14.05 1.38
C GLN A 80 3.32 -14.88 1.22
N ALA A 81 2.71 -14.89 0.03
CA ALA A 81 1.52 -15.68 -0.25
C ALA A 81 1.78 -17.20 -0.18
N TYR A 82 2.98 -17.65 -0.55
CA TYR A 82 3.37 -19.06 -0.43
C TYR A 82 3.90 -19.45 0.95
N ALA A 83 4.32 -18.47 1.76
CA ALA A 83 4.90 -18.74 3.07
C ALA A 83 3.85 -19.28 4.06
N VAL A 84 4.17 -20.39 4.72
CA VAL A 84 3.39 -20.90 5.85
C VAL A 84 3.69 -20.03 7.06
N CYS A 85 2.63 -19.55 7.72
CA CYS A 85 2.76 -18.73 8.91
C CYS A 85 3.29 -19.57 10.08
N GLN A 86 4.35 -19.11 10.73
CA GLN A 86 4.99 -19.83 11.84
C GLN A 86 4.14 -19.89 13.13
N ILE A 87 3.08 -19.07 13.23
CA ILE A 87 2.18 -19.04 14.40
C ILE A 87 1.02 -20.01 14.20
N CYS A 88 0.32 -19.89 13.07
CA CYS A 88 -0.92 -20.63 12.79
C CYS A 88 -0.66 -21.95 12.00
N GLN A 89 0.56 -22.15 11.47
CA GLN A 89 0.96 -23.26 10.58
C GLN A 89 0.09 -23.45 9.33
N THR A 90 -0.67 -22.41 8.95
CA THR A 90 -1.49 -22.37 7.75
C THR A 90 -1.10 -21.19 6.86
N LYS A 91 -1.65 -21.13 5.63
CA LYS A 91 -1.48 -20.02 4.69
C LYS A 91 -2.39 -18.84 5.07
N CYS A 92 -2.26 -18.36 6.32
CA CYS A 92 -3.11 -17.30 6.89
C CYS A 92 -2.62 -15.88 6.58
N ARG A 93 -1.51 -15.71 5.84
CA ARG A 93 -0.87 -14.40 5.52
C ARG A 93 -1.25 -13.83 4.16
N ILE A 94 -2.38 -14.25 3.60
CA ILE A 94 -3.04 -13.45 2.57
C ILE A 94 -3.61 -12.25 3.30
N HIS A 95 -2.78 -11.22 3.53
CA HIS A 95 -3.28 -9.95 4.05
C HIS A 95 -4.38 -9.51 3.08
N SER A 96 -5.63 -9.53 3.53
CA SER A 96 -6.74 -9.06 2.72
C SER A 96 -6.48 -7.62 2.33
N GLN A 97 -6.12 -7.40 1.06
CA GLN A 97 -5.95 -6.07 0.47
C GLN A 97 -7.32 -5.40 0.21
N ILE A 98 -8.41 -5.94 0.77
CA ILE A 98 -9.77 -5.48 0.53
C ILE A 98 -9.98 -4.19 1.35
N PRO A 99 -10.21 -3.04 0.70
CA PRO A 99 -10.47 -1.79 1.41
C PRO A 99 -11.67 -1.94 2.36
N GLY A 100 -11.56 -1.37 3.55
CA GLY A 100 -12.64 -1.41 4.56
C GLY A 100 -12.75 -2.71 5.36
N HIS A 101 -11.81 -3.65 5.19
CA HIS A 101 -11.73 -4.88 5.97
C HIS A 101 -10.45 -4.88 6.83
N ASP A 102 -10.49 -5.58 7.96
CA ASP A 102 -9.30 -5.78 8.80
C ASP A 102 -8.34 -6.84 8.21
N ILE A 103 -7.22 -7.07 8.87
CA ILE A 103 -6.20 -8.06 8.47
C ILE A 103 -6.71 -9.50 8.43
N TYR A 104 -7.88 -9.77 9.03
CA TYR A 104 -8.55 -11.06 9.05
C TYR A 104 -9.75 -11.12 8.11
N ASN A 105 -9.91 -10.10 7.25
CA ASN A 105 -11.02 -9.95 6.33
C ASN A 105 -12.39 -9.72 6.99
N ASN A 106 -12.43 -9.21 8.22
CA ASN A 106 -13.68 -8.84 8.87
C ASN A 106 -14.03 -7.38 8.56
N VAL A 107 -15.31 -7.15 8.29
CA VAL A 107 -15.86 -5.80 8.15
C VAL A 107 -16.11 -5.22 9.54
N TYR A 108 -15.71 -3.97 9.77
CA TYR A 108 -16.09 -3.25 10.98
C TYR A 108 -17.60 -3.03 11.01
N ASN A 109 -18.30 -3.72 11.92
CA ASN A 109 -19.73 -3.56 12.13
C ASN A 109 -20.00 -2.94 13.50
N SER A 110 -20.42 -1.66 13.49
CA SER A 110 -20.76 -0.91 14.70
C SER A 110 -21.94 -1.49 15.50
N GLY A 111 -22.78 -2.32 14.87
CA GLY A 111 -23.95 -2.96 15.48
C GLY A 111 -23.65 -4.29 16.18
N ASN A 112 -22.47 -4.89 15.97
CA ASN A 112 -22.10 -6.19 16.55
C ASN A 112 -20.86 -6.11 17.45
N LEU A 113 -20.53 -4.93 17.99
CA LEU A 113 -19.43 -4.86 18.95
C LEU A 113 -19.75 -5.64 20.24
N PRO A 114 -18.75 -6.33 20.82
CA PRO A 114 -18.91 -7.05 22.07
C PRO A 114 -19.28 -6.12 23.23
N SER A 115 -19.85 -6.71 24.28
CA SER A 115 -20.01 -6.04 25.57
C SER A 115 -18.99 -6.60 26.55
N PHE A 116 -18.46 -5.74 27.40
CA PHE A 116 -17.43 -6.09 28.37
C PHE A 116 -17.91 -5.79 29.79
N GLU A 117 -17.47 -6.60 30.73
CA GLU A 117 -17.72 -6.36 32.15
C GLU A 117 -16.83 -5.23 32.68
N CYS A 118 -17.43 -4.24 33.34
CA CYS A 118 -16.67 -3.16 33.95
C CYS A 118 -15.90 -3.66 35.19
N VAL A 119 -14.59 -3.47 35.20
CA VAL A 119 -13.73 -3.91 36.32
C VAL A 119 -14.05 -3.20 37.64
N ASN A 120 -14.61 -1.98 37.62
CA ASN A 120 -14.92 -1.23 38.84
C ASN A 120 -16.30 -1.57 39.43
N CYS A 121 -17.33 -1.76 38.60
CA CYS A 121 -18.70 -1.96 39.07
C CYS A 121 -19.37 -3.26 38.59
N GLN A 122 -18.61 -4.13 37.91
CA GLN A 122 -19.01 -5.48 37.44
C GLN A 122 -20.27 -5.51 36.56
N LYS A 123 -20.60 -4.38 35.92
CA LYS A 123 -21.74 -4.30 35.00
C LYS A 123 -21.28 -4.61 33.58
N MET A 124 -22.12 -5.32 32.82
CA MET A 124 -21.92 -5.51 31.38
C MET A 124 -22.22 -4.21 30.64
N ILE A 125 -21.22 -3.68 29.95
CA ILE A 125 -21.28 -2.41 29.20
C ILE A 125 -20.89 -2.67 27.75
N ALA A 126 -21.72 -2.21 26.82
CA ALA A 126 -21.39 -2.26 25.39
C ALA A 126 -20.12 -1.46 25.09
N SER A 127 -19.24 -1.98 24.22
CA SER A 127 -17.96 -1.34 23.83
C SER A 127 -18.11 0.15 23.53
N VAL A 128 -19.12 0.51 22.72
CA VAL A 128 -19.37 1.89 22.26
C VAL A 128 -19.64 2.86 23.43
N ARG A 129 -20.18 2.38 24.55
CA ARG A 129 -20.52 3.21 25.73
C ARG A 129 -19.51 3.09 26.86
N TYR A 130 -18.48 2.24 26.72
CA TYR A 130 -17.55 1.93 27.80
C TYR A 130 -16.82 3.19 28.31
N ALA A 131 -16.35 4.07 27.41
CA ALA A 131 -15.74 5.34 27.78
C ALA A 131 -16.69 6.24 28.61
N SER A 132 -17.91 6.47 28.11
CA SER A 132 -18.93 7.27 28.82
C SER A 132 -19.37 6.68 30.16
N HIS A 133 -19.24 5.36 30.29
CA HIS A 133 -19.47 4.67 31.55
C HIS A 133 -18.32 4.93 32.52
N LEU A 134 -17.06 4.78 32.10
CA LEU A 134 -15.89 5.01 32.96
C LEU A 134 -15.85 6.43 33.53
N GLU A 135 -16.19 7.45 32.75
CA GLU A 135 -16.29 8.83 33.23
C GLU A 135 -17.21 8.97 34.45
N LYS A 136 -18.36 8.29 34.43
CA LYS A 136 -19.35 8.33 35.52
C LYS A 136 -18.98 7.38 36.65
N CYS A 137 -18.50 6.19 36.30
CA CYS A 137 -18.18 5.10 37.22
C CYS A 137 -16.97 5.42 38.10
N LEU A 138 -15.97 6.09 37.53
CA LEU A 138 -14.77 6.58 38.24
C LEU A 138 -14.96 7.99 38.82
N GLY A 139 -16.13 8.61 38.64
CA GLY A 139 -16.41 9.96 39.14
C GLY A 139 -15.63 11.09 38.45
N LEU A 140 -14.93 10.79 37.34
CA LEU A 140 -14.14 11.75 36.57
C LEU A 140 -14.99 12.72 35.73
N ALA A 141 -16.30 12.45 35.58
CA ALA A 141 -17.25 13.31 34.89
C ALA A 141 -17.49 14.62 35.67
N GLY A 142 -16.64 15.63 35.43
CA GLY A 142 -16.63 16.95 36.09
C GLY A 142 -17.94 17.76 36.03
N ARG A 143 -18.95 17.31 35.28
CA ARG A 143 -20.25 18.00 35.16
C ARG A 143 -21.25 17.65 36.26
N GLN A 144 -21.14 16.50 36.93
CA GLN A 144 -22.06 16.15 38.04
C GLN A 144 -21.45 16.47 39.40
N SER A 145 -20.13 16.33 39.54
CA SER A 145 -19.39 16.72 40.76
C SER A 145 -19.47 18.22 41.03
N SER A 146 -19.31 19.08 40.01
CA SER A 146 -19.50 20.53 40.12
C SER A 146 -20.93 20.91 40.53
N ARG A 147 -21.95 20.26 39.96
CA ARG A 147 -23.36 20.50 40.33
C ARG A 147 -23.68 20.07 41.75
N VAL A 148 -23.12 18.96 42.23
CA VAL A 148 -23.27 18.52 43.63
C VAL A 148 -22.50 19.44 44.58
N ALA A 149 -21.32 19.92 44.18
CA ALA A 149 -20.56 20.92 44.95
C ALA A 149 -21.28 22.27 45.04
N SER A 150 -21.82 22.80 43.94
CA SER A 150 -22.57 24.07 43.94
C SER A 150 -23.83 24.01 44.80
N ARG A 151 -24.52 22.86 44.89
CA ARG A 151 -25.67 22.68 45.79
C ARG A 151 -25.26 22.65 47.27
N ARG A 152 -24.06 22.15 47.58
CA ARG A 152 -23.50 22.18 48.93
C ARG A 152 -23.04 23.58 49.33
N MET A 153 -22.50 24.36 48.39
CA MET A 153 -22.07 25.75 48.63
C MET A 153 -23.24 26.75 48.69
N GLY A 154 -24.37 26.45 48.04
CA GLY A 154 -25.56 27.32 48.02
C GLY A 154 -26.62 27.01 49.09
N SER A 155 -26.36 26.07 50.00
CA SER A 155 -27.28 25.63 51.06
C SER A 155 -26.69 25.93 52.44
N SER A 156 -26.41 27.21 52.71
CA SER A 156 -26.20 27.71 54.08
C SER A 156 -27.51 28.29 54.61
N PRO A 157 -28.01 27.89 55.79
CA PRO A 157 -29.21 28.50 56.38
C PRO A 157 -28.84 29.75 57.20
N SER A 158 -29.58 30.85 56.98
CA SER A 158 -29.59 32.11 57.77
C SER A 158 -28.31 32.96 57.73
N SER A 159 -28.30 34.29 57.83
CA SER A 159 -29.32 35.32 58.11
C SER A 159 -28.63 36.69 57.95
N SER A 160 -29.27 37.66 57.30
CA SER A 160 -29.31 39.09 57.65
C SER A 160 -29.58 39.94 56.41
N ASP A 161 -30.74 40.60 56.43
CA ASP A 161 -31.05 41.79 55.64
C ASP A 161 -29.92 42.81 55.77
N TYR A 162 -29.32 43.27 54.66
CA TYR A 162 -28.90 44.66 54.47
C TYR A 162 -28.69 44.92 52.97
N ASN A 163 -29.41 45.92 52.46
CA ASN A 163 -29.19 46.57 51.17
C ASN A 163 -27.75 47.07 51.05
N SER A 164 -27.10 46.80 49.91
CA SER A 164 -26.07 47.69 49.38
C SER A 164 -26.07 47.63 47.86
N ASP A 165 -26.60 48.71 47.29
CA ASP A 165 -26.38 49.15 45.92
C ASP A 165 -24.89 49.45 45.73
N SER A 166 -24.27 48.81 44.73
CA SER A 166 -23.01 49.27 44.14
C SER A 166 -22.92 48.75 42.72
N ASN A 167 -23.13 49.69 41.80
CA ASN A 167 -22.70 49.64 40.42
C ASN A 167 -21.22 49.22 40.34
N ASP A 168 -20.92 48.18 39.55
CA ASP A 168 -19.63 48.09 38.87
C ASP A 168 -19.85 47.66 37.41
N ASN A 169 -19.39 48.55 36.53
CA ASN A 169 -19.52 48.50 35.09
C ASN A 169 -18.28 47.81 34.50
N GLU A 170 -18.47 47.18 33.34
CA GLU A 170 -17.43 46.80 32.37
C GLU A 170 -16.42 45.68 32.71
N ARG A 171 -16.74 44.45 32.27
CA ARG A 171 -15.77 43.63 31.53
C ARG A 171 -16.35 43.07 30.22
N LYS A 172 -16.01 43.81 29.16
CA LYS A 172 -16.14 43.54 27.73
C LYS A 172 -15.80 42.08 27.35
N ARG A 173 -16.79 41.30 26.90
CA ARG A 173 -16.57 40.17 25.96
C ARG A 173 -17.61 40.23 24.84
N LYS A 174 -17.07 40.42 23.63
CA LYS A 174 -17.77 40.62 22.35
C LYS A 174 -18.72 39.46 22.05
N LYS A 175 -20.02 39.73 21.91
CA LYS A 175 -20.99 38.84 21.26
C LYS A 175 -21.05 39.20 19.78
N LEU A 176 -20.83 38.21 18.91
CA LEU A 176 -21.13 38.29 17.48
C LEU A 176 -22.66 38.18 17.31
N PRO A 177 -23.29 38.94 16.40
CA PRO A 177 -24.74 38.87 16.19
C PRO A 177 -25.12 37.63 15.36
N SER A 178 -26.13 36.91 15.83
CA SER A 178 -26.82 35.84 15.10
C SER A 178 -27.82 36.46 14.11
N SER A 179 -27.64 36.21 12.82
CA SER A 179 -28.63 36.51 11.78
C SER A 179 -29.80 35.50 11.82
N PRO A 180 -31.06 35.93 11.62
CA PRO A 180 -32.21 35.04 11.55
C PRO A 180 -32.60 34.76 10.10
N LEU A 181 -32.57 33.50 9.64
CA LEU A 181 -33.21 33.11 8.37
C LEU A 181 -33.80 31.69 8.41
N THR A 182 -35.12 31.70 8.32
CA THR A 182 -36.05 30.82 7.57
C THR A 182 -36.28 29.36 7.97
N SER A 183 -37.54 29.14 8.33
CA SER A 183 -38.29 27.89 8.19
C SER A 183 -38.24 27.35 6.77
N GLY A 184 -37.79 26.10 6.60
CA GLY A 184 -37.83 25.36 5.34
C GLY A 184 -38.17 23.90 5.59
N SER A 185 -39.37 23.51 5.16
CA SER A 185 -39.98 22.19 5.27
C SER A 185 -39.13 21.08 4.65
N ARG A 186 -38.84 20.02 5.42
CA ARG A 186 -38.14 18.82 4.94
C ARG A 186 -39.14 17.89 4.23
N SER A 187 -39.34 18.11 2.93
CA SER A 187 -40.07 17.19 2.06
C SER A 187 -39.22 15.93 1.79
N LYS A 188 -39.82 14.76 2.00
CA LYS A 188 -39.25 13.45 1.66
C LYS A 188 -39.16 13.33 0.14
N ARG A 189 -37.98 13.04 -0.40
CA ARG A 189 -37.83 12.60 -1.79
C ARG A 189 -37.52 11.11 -1.80
N SER A 190 -38.52 10.32 -2.15
CA SER A 190 -38.38 8.93 -2.59
C SER A 190 -37.53 8.90 -3.86
N ARG A 191 -36.59 7.95 -3.93
CA ARG A 191 -36.01 7.49 -5.19
C ARG A 191 -36.66 6.16 -5.52
N ASN A 192 -37.51 6.16 -6.54
CA ASN A 192 -37.79 4.96 -7.31
C ASN A 192 -36.63 4.77 -8.29
N TYR A 193 -36.22 3.51 -8.46
CA TYR A 193 -35.35 3.07 -9.55
C TYR A 193 -36.23 2.15 -10.40
N ASP A 194 -36.41 2.52 -11.66
CA ASP A 194 -36.84 1.62 -12.74
C ASP A 194 -35.58 1.21 -13.52
N ASP A 195 -35.64 0.01 -14.11
CA ASP A 195 -34.60 -0.85 -14.72
C ASP A 195 -33.81 -1.77 -13.77
#